data_AF-A0A961T1F6-F1
#
_entry.id   AF-A0A961T1F6-F1
#
_cell.length_a   1.000
_cell.length_b   1.000
_cell.length_c   1.000
_cell.angle_alpha   90.00
_cell.angle_beta   90.00
_cell.angle_gamma   90.00
#
_symmetry.space_group_name_H-M   'P 1'
#
loop_
_entity.id
_entity.type
_entity.pdbx_description
1 polymer ?
#
loop_
_entity_poly.entity_id
_entity_poly.type
_entity_poly.pdbx_seq_one_letter_code
_entity_poly.pdbx_strand_id
1 'polypeptide(L)'
;TRLTDQEVKDLHRSGIHLSTPETLQHRLDALVASGQLSAADAEVLFSKSPFHSEQCQGRTGKFWMTSHPVSVEDCGVVPLMERWGGEVASFWLRDLQLSSSLVEIGTARVIEIAAPLEKTRHSHSAATAAVATFGRHIGAIPGKSDFDLYVNAPLEPGSVLAVHMEGDTTFAAIGKSYPPGYIDVDTGRWKELTGEDD
;
A
#
# COMPACT_ATOMS: atom_id res chain seq x y z
N THR A 1 -2.53 4.28 2.38
CA THR A 1 -3.65 4.84 1.62
C THR A 1 -4.62 5.49 2.59
N ARG A 2 -5.49 6.43 2.18
CA ARG A 2 -6.56 6.89 3.09
C ARG A 2 -7.71 5.88 3.14
N LEU A 3 -8.16 5.58 4.35
CA LEU A 3 -9.28 4.68 4.62
C LEU A 3 -10.25 5.33 5.60
N THR A 4 -11.54 5.08 5.41
CA THR A 4 -12.56 5.38 6.40
C THR A 4 -12.51 4.38 7.56
N ASP A 5 -13.03 4.76 8.73
CA ASP A 5 -13.11 3.84 9.87
C ASP A 5 -13.98 2.61 9.57
N GLN A 6 -14.96 2.74 8.67
CA GLN A 6 -15.77 1.62 8.22
C GLN A 6 -14.95 0.64 7.38
N GLU A 7 -14.12 1.12 6.46
CA GLU A 7 -13.20 0.26 5.70
C GLU A 7 -12.20 -0.44 6.61
N VAL A 8 -11.68 0.22 7.65
CA VAL A 8 -10.80 -0.42 8.65
C VAL A 8 -11.53 -1.52 9.41
N LYS A 9 -12.79 -1.30 9.82
CA LYS A 9 -13.61 -2.36 10.45
C LYS A 9 -13.85 -3.53 9.51
N ASP A 10 -14.10 -3.25 8.23
CA ASP A 10 -14.34 -4.28 7.22
C ASP A 10 -13.07 -5.11 6.94
N LEU A 11 -11.88 -4.48 6.94
CA LEU A 11 -10.59 -5.17 6.86
C LEU A 11 -10.40 -6.16 8.03
N HIS A 12 -10.68 -5.73 9.26
CA HIS A 12 -10.56 -6.61 10.43
C HIS A 12 -11.64 -7.70 10.48
N ARG A 13 -12.82 -7.48 9.88
CA ARG A 13 -13.92 -8.45 9.87
C ARG A 13 -13.79 -9.48 8.75
N SER A 14 -13.43 -9.04 7.55
CA SER A 14 -13.52 -9.83 6.32
C SER A 14 -12.19 -10.04 5.62
N GLY A 15 -11.11 -9.46 6.15
CA GLY A 15 -9.78 -9.54 5.56
C GLY A 15 -9.62 -8.62 4.37
N ILE A 16 -8.68 -8.96 3.48
CA ILE A 16 -8.31 -8.14 2.33
C ILE A 16 -8.95 -8.71 1.07
N HIS A 17 -9.81 -7.90 0.46
CA HIS A 17 -10.38 -8.16 -0.86
C HIS A 17 -9.45 -7.69 -1.97
N LEU A 18 -9.52 -8.37 -3.11
CA LEU A 18 -8.75 -7.97 -4.29
C LEU A 18 -9.35 -6.74 -4.95
N SER A 19 -8.53 -6.01 -5.68
CA SER A 19 -8.99 -4.89 -6.50
C SER A 19 -9.76 -5.41 -7.71
N THR A 20 -11.07 -5.22 -7.74
CA THR A 20 -11.94 -5.52 -8.89
C THR A 20 -12.91 -4.36 -9.10
N PRO A 21 -13.57 -4.27 -10.26
CA PRO A 21 -14.65 -3.30 -10.47
C PRO A 21 -15.72 -3.40 -9.38
N GLU A 22 -16.12 -4.62 -8.99
CA GLU A 22 -17.16 -4.85 -7.99
C GLU A 22 -16.73 -4.37 -6.60
N THR A 23 -15.48 -4.61 -6.20
CA THR A 23 -14.99 -4.15 -4.90
C THR A 23 -14.78 -2.63 -4.86
N LEU A 24 -14.43 -2.01 -5.99
CA LEU A 24 -14.41 -0.55 -6.10
C LEU A 24 -15.82 0.04 -6.05
N GLN A 25 -16.79 -0.52 -6.79
CA GLN A 25 -18.18 -0.07 -6.77
C GLN A 25 -18.76 -0.14 -5.36
N HIS A 26 -18.57 -1.26 -4.66
CA HIS A 26 -19.04 -1.41 -3.28
C HIS A 26 -18.47 -0.33 -2.34
N ARG A 27 -17.19 0.03 -2.50
CA ARG A 27 -16.56 1.09 -1.71
C ARG A 27 -17.14 2.47 -2.05
N LEU A 28 -17.39 2.75 -3.32
CA LEU A 28 -18.02 4.00 -3.77
C LEU A 28 -19.46 4.12 -3.27
N ASP A 29 -20.25 3.05 -3.37
CA ASP A 29 -21.64 3.00 -2.88
C ASP A 29 -21.70 3.27 -1.38
N ALA A 30 -20.75 2.75 -0.60
CA ALA A 30 -20.65 3.01 0.83
C ALA A 30 -20.39 4.50 1.13
N LEU A 31 -19.53 5.16 0.35
CA LEU A 31 -19.27 6.60 0.50
C LEU A 31 -20.47 7.46 0.10
N VAL A 32 -21.21 7.05 -0.92
CA VAL A 32 -22.45 7.72 -1.33
C VAL A 32 -23.52 7.57 -0.26
N ALA A 33 -23.68 6.36 0.28
CA ALA A 33 -24.64 6.08 1.35
C ALA A 33 -24.32 6.82 2.65
N SER A 34 -23.04 7.07 2.95
CA SER A 34 -22.62 7.89 4.11
C SER A 34 -22.66 9.39 3.85
N GLY A 35 -22.97 9.83 2.62
CA GLY A 35 -23.00 11.24 2.23
C GLY A 35 -21.63 11.88 2.10
N GLN A 36 -20.54 11.09 2.09
CA GLN A 36 -19.16 11.58 1.92
C GLN A 36 -18.79 11.83 0.46
N LEU A 37 -19.56 11.27 -0.48
CA LEU A 37 -19.36 11.44 -1.92
C LEU A 37 -20.71 11.55 -2.63
N SER A 38 -20.80 12.36 -3.69
CA SER A 38 -22.01 12.41 -4.51
C SER A 38 -22.09 11.20 -5.45
N ALA A 39 -23.30 10.77 -5.81
CA ALA A 39 -23.48 9.68 -6.77
C ALA A 39 -22.87 10.01 -8.15
N ALA A 40 -22.91 11.29 -8.56
CA ALA A 40 -22.30 11.73 -9.81
C ALA A 40 -20.77 11.63 -9.78
N ASP A 41 -20.16 12.03 -8.66
CA ASP A 41 -18.71 11.92 -8.46
C ASP A 41 -18.25 10.45 -8.39
N ALA A 42 -19.03 9.60 -7.72
CA ALA A 42 -18.79 8.15 -7.67
C ALA A 42 -18.76 7.53 -9.07
N GLU A 43 -19.72 7.86 -9.93
CA GLU A 43 -19.78 7.39 -11.32
C GLU A 43 -18.55 7.86 -12.13
N VAL A 44 -18.10 9.10 -11.92
CA VAL A 44 -16.89 9.63 -12.56
C VAL A 44 -15.64 8.89 -12.07
N LEU A 45 -15.53 8.59 -10.78
CA LEU A 45 -14.40 7.81 -10.24
C LEU A 45 -14.38 6.39 -10.80
N PHE A 46 -15.55 5.74 -10.85
CA PHE A 46 -15.67 4.39 -11.37
C PHE A 46 -15.26 4.34 -12.85
N SER A 47 -15.85 5.20 -13.69
CA SER A 47 -15.57 5.25 -15.13
C SER A 47 -14.13 5.63 -15.48
N LYS A 48 -13.47 6.45 -14.64
CA LYS A 48 -12.05 6.83 -14.79
C LYS A 48 -11.07 5.85 -14.12
N SER A 49 -11.57 4.81 -13.45
CA SER A 49 -10.73 3.83 -12.76
C SER A 49 -9.80 3.09 -13.76
N PRO A 50 -8.64 2.59 -13.31
CA PRO A 50 -7.73 1.83 -14.18
C PRO A 50 -8.34 0.54 -14.72
N PHE A 51 -9.48 0.09 -14.21
CA PHE A 51 -10.18 -1.08 -14.75
C PHE A 51 -10.72 -0.85 -16.18
N HIS A 52 -10.86 0.41 -16.59
CA HIS A 52 -11.30 0.79 -17.93
C HIS A 52 -10.17 1.35 -18.81
N SER A 53 -8.91 1.16 -18.40
CA SER A 53 -7.73 1.64 -19.13
C SER A 53 -6.72 0.51 -19.39
N GLU A 54 -5.61 0.85 -20.05
CA GLU A 54 -4.46 -0.05 -20.26
C GLU A 54 -3.87 -0.60 -18.94
N GLN A 55 -4.13 0.06 -17.81
CA GLN A 55 -3.67 -0.36 -16.48
C GLN A 55 -4.51 -1.50 -15.89
N CYS A 56 -5.60 -1.92 -16.55
CA CYS A 56 -6.54 -2.91 -16.04
C CYS A 56 -5.85 -4.22 -15.65
N GLN A 57 -5.00 -4.77 -16.52
CA GLN A 57 -4.25 -6.01 -16.25
C GLN A 57 -3.27 -5.87 -15.07
N GLY A 58 -2.81 -4.66 -14.80
CA GLY A 58 -1.94 -4.34 -13.67
C GLY A 58 -2.67 -4.31 -12.32
N ARG A 59 -3.99 -4.09 -12.30
CA ARG A 59 -4.76 -3.85 -11.08
C ARG A 59 -5.83 -4.90 -10.80
N THR A 60 -6.52 -5.39 -11.84
CA THR A 60 -7.64 -6.32 -11.67
C THR A 60 -7.22 -7.63 -11.03
N GLY A 61 -7.98 -8.09 -10.05
CA GLY A 61 -7.71 -9.32 -9.31
C GLY A 61 -6.42 -9.30 -8.50
N LYS A 62 -5.90 -8.11 -8.16
CA LYS A 62 -4.64 -7.96 -7.43
C LYS A 62 -4.80 -7.06 -6.21
N PHE A 63 -4.08 -7.38 -5.16
CA PHE A 63 -3.83 -6.47 -4.05
C PHE A 63 -2.33 -6.25 -3.93
N TRP A 64 -1.87 -5.05 -4.28
CA TRP A 64 -0.46 -4.67 -4.28
C TRP A 64 -0.01 -4.20 -2.90
N MET A 65 1.23 -4.52 -2.57
CA MET A 65 1.91 -4.18 -1.34
C MET A 65 3.42 -4.13 -1.59
N THR A 66 4.18 -3.69 -0.59
CA THR A 66 5.65 -3.73 -0.59
C THR A 66 6.13 -4.70 0.49
N SER A 67 7.27 -5.35 0.24
CA SER A 67 7.89 -6.30 1.16
C SER A 67 8.57 -5.64 2.36
N HIS A 68 8.98 -4.38 2.22
CA HIS A 68 9.69 -3.63 3.25
C HIS A 68 8.94 -2.33 3.55
N PRO A 69 9.04 -1.81 4.78
CA PRO A 69 8.40 -0.55 5.10
C PRO A 69 9.01 0.58 4.25
N VAL A 70 8.14 1.43 3.70
CA VAL A 70 8.52 2.62 2.93
C VAL A 70 8.00 3.83 3.69
N SER A 71 8.83 4.88 3.79
CA SER A 71 8.45 6.11 4.48
C SER A 71 7.14 6.68 3.94
N VAL A 72 6.27 7.16 4.82
CA VAL A 72 5.03 7.85 4.43
C VAL A 72 5.32 9.20 3.73
N GLU A 73 6.56 9.69 3.82
CA GLU A 73 7.07 10.88 3.14
C GLU A 73 7.75 10.55 1.79
N ASP A 74 7.87 9.28 1.43
CA ASP A 74 8.42 8.88 0.13
C ASP A 74 7.55 9.40 -1.02
N CYS A 75 8.17 9.89 -2.09
CA CYS A 75 7.46 10.54 -3.18
C CYS A 75 6.47 9.62 -3.93
N GLY A 76 6.70 8.30 -3.91
CA GLY A 76 5.76 7.30 -4.44
C GLY A 76 4.62 6.98 -3.48
N VAL A 77 4.79 7.25 -2.18
CA VAL A 77 3.81 6.94 -1.12
C VAL A 77 2.93 8.14 -0.77
N VAL A 78 3.48 9.36 -0.80
CA VAL A 78 2.76 10.61 -0.49
C VAL A 78 1.40 10.71 -1.21
N PRO A 79 1.29 10.46 -2.53
CA PRO A 79 0.00 10.53 -3.22
C PRO A 79 -1.07 9.57 -2.65
N LEU A 80 -0.65 8.43 -2.10
CA LEU A 80 -1.55 7.45 -1.47
C LEU A 80 -2.01 7.92 -0.08
N MET A 81 -1.23 8.73 0.62
CA MET A 81 -1.59 9.29 1.93
C MET A 81 -2.47 10.54 1.81
N GLU A 82 -2.32 11.28 0.72
CA GLU A 82 -3.08 12.51 0.48
C GLU A 82 -4.53 12.28 0.07
N ARG A 83 -4.83 11.20 -0.67
CA ARG A 83 -6.16 11.00 -1.27
C ARG A 83 -6.72 9.61 -1.02
N TRP A 84 -8.02 9.54 -0.73
CA TRP A 84 -8.75 8.28 -0.65
C TRP A 84 -8.74 7.54 -1.99
N GLY A 85 -8.87 6.22 -1.92
CA GLY A 85 -9.12 5.37 -3.09
C GLY A 85 -7.86 4.81 -3.76
N GLY A 86 -6.67 5.28 -3.37
CA GLY A 86 -5.38 4.72 -3.78
C GLY A 86 -5.23 4.58 -5.30
N GLU A 87 -4.53 3.52 -5.72
CA GLU A 87 -4.22 3.30 -7.14
C GLU A 87 -5.43 3.02 -8.04
N VAL A 88 -6.55 2.59 -7.46
CA VAL A 88 -7.73 2.13 -8.21
C VAL A 88 -8.81 3.20 -8.36
N ALA A 89 -8.68 4.34 -7.69
CA ALA A 89 -9.64 5.45 -7.83
C ALA A 89 -8.97 6.81 -8.00
N SER A 90 -7.96 7.15 -7.20
CA SER A 90 -7.43 8.53 -7.16
C SER A 90 -6.09 8.74 -7.84
N PHE A 91 -5.25 7.70 -7.97
CA PHE A 91 -3.87 7.86 -8.45
C PHE A 91 -3.79 8.31 -9.92
N TRP A 92 -4.77 7.93 -10.73
CA TRP A 92 -4.83 8.29 -12.16
C TRP A 92 -5.78 9.46 -12.45
N LEU A 93 -6.40 10.03 -11.40
CA LEU A 93 -7.37 11.10 -11.54
C LEU A 93 -6.67 12.43 -11.82
N ARG A 94 -7.10 13.13 -12.87
CA ARG A 94 -6.60 14.47 -13.25
C ARG A 94 -7.57 15.61 -12.92
N ASP A 95 -8.77 15.25 -12.46
CA ASP A 95 -9.82 16.21 -12.13
C ASP A 95 -9.53 16.84 -10.77
N LEU A 96 -9.19 18.13 -10.74
CA LEU A 96 -8.78 18.82 -9.52
C LEU A 96 -9.91 18.98 -8.51
N GLN A 97 -11.15 19.18 -8.97
CA GLN A 97 -12.29 19.36 -8.08
C GLN A 97 -12.59 18.04 -7.37
N LEU A 98 -12.71 16.96 -8.13
CA LEU A 98 -12.95 15.63 -7.59
C LEU A 98 -11.76 15.16 -6.72
N SER A 99 -10.53 15.45 -7.15
CA SER A 99 -9.32 15.17 -6.36
C SER A 99 -9.35 15.85 -4.99
N SER A 100 -9.83 17.09 -4.92
CA SER A 100 -9.93 17.85 -3.66
C SER A 100 -10.92 17.19 -2.69
N SER A 101 -12.06 16.73 -3.20
CA SER A 101 -13.04 15.99 -2.38
C SER A 101 -12.47 14.70 -1.78
N LEU A 102 -11.57 14.01 -2.49
CA LEU A 102 -10.96 12.77 -2.00
C LEU A 102 -9.94 12.96 -0.87
N VAL A 103 -9.43 14.18 -0.67
CA VAL A 103 -8.52 14.49 0.44
C VAL A 103 -9.27 14.43 1.78
N GLU A 104 -10.53 14.86 1.78
CA GLU A 104 -11.39 14.93 2.97
C GLU A 104 -11.93 13.56 3.42
N ILE A 105 -11.77 12.52 2.60
CA ILE A 105 -12.34 11.19 2.87
C ILE A 105 -11.33 10.32 3.63
N GLY A 106 -11.76 9.88 4.83
CA GLY A 106 -10.99 8.98 5.68
C GLY A 106 -9.73 9.61 6.25
N THR A 107 -8.84 8.77 6.77
CA THR A 107 -7.56 9.16 7.37
C THR A 107 -6.43 8.37 6.72
N ALA A 108 -5.23 8.93 6.59
CA ALA A 108 -4.10 8.18 6.05
C ALA A 108 -3.76 6.99 6.97
N ARG A 109 -3.68 5.79 6.38
CA ARG A 109 -3.38 4.54 7.07
C ARG A 109 -2.28 3.76 6.34
N VAL A 110 -1.48 3.02 7.12
CA VAL A 110 -0.61 1.94 6.61
C VAL A 110 -1.09 0.62 7.20
N ILE A 111 -1.27 -0.38 6.34
CA ILE A 111 -1.71 -1.72 6.75
C ILE A 111 -0.50 -2.64 6.73
N GLU A 112 -0.27 -3.34 7.83
CA GLU A 112 0.69 -4.44 7.90
C GLU A 112 0.03 -5.77 7.61
N ILE A 113 0.67 -6.55 6.76
CA ILE A 113 0.05 -7.73 6.16
C ILE A 113 1.01 -8.90 6.21
N ALA A 114 0.55 -10.02 6.75
CA ALA A 114 1.16 -11.32 6.54
C ALA A 114 0.59 -11.95 5.25
N ALA A 115 1.33 -11.83 4.15
CA ALA A 115 0.98 -12.41 2.86
C ALA A 115 1.59 -13.81 2.69
N PRO A 116 0.79 -14.89 2.59
CA PRO A 116 1.31 -16.22 2.30
C PRO A 116 2.00 -16.28 0.94
N LEU A 117 3.19 -16.90 0.88
CA LEU A 117 3.95 -17.01 -0.36
C LEU A 117 3.22 -17.79 -1.45
N GLU A 118 2.33 -18.72 -1.08
CA GLU A 118 1.49 -19.46 -2.03
C GLU A 118 0.47 -18.57 -2.76
N LYS A 119 0.13 -17.39 -2.21
CA LYS A 119 -0.82 -16.44 -2.80
C LYS A 119 -0.15 -15.42 -3.72
N THR A 120 1.16 -15.54 -3.94
CA THR A 120 1.92 -14.60 -4.77
C THR A 120 2.88 -15.34 -5.70
N ARG A 121 3.13 -14.77 -6.89
CA ARG A 121 4.15 -15.29 -7.81
C ARG A 121 5.58 -14.82 -7.48
N HIS A 122 5.72 -14.00 -6.44
CA HIS A 122 6.97 -13.30 -6.09
C HIS A 122 7.86 -14.09 -5.11
N SER A 123 7.74 -15.42 -5.09
CA SER A 123 8.47 -16.30 -4.16
C SER A 123 9.99 -16.22 -4.33
N HIS A 124 10.49 -16.04 -5.55
CA HIS A 124 11.92 -15.84 -5.80
C HIS A 124 12.43 -14.56 -5.12
N SER A 125 11.75 -13.42 -5.29
CA SER A 125 12.14 -12.15 -4.64
C SER A 125 12.09 -12.26 -3.11
N ALA A 126 11.06 -12.94 -2.58
CA ALA A 126 10.97 -13.21 -1.15
C ALA A 126 12.15 -14.05 -0.63
N ALA A 127 12.56 -15.09 -1.38
CA ALA A 127 13.72 -15.89 -1.04
C ALA A 127 15.02 -15.07 -1.08
N THR A 128 15.20 -14.21 -2.10
CA THR A 128 16.34 -13.29 -2.19
C THR A 128 16.41 -12.37 -0.97
N ALA A 129 15.29 -11.76 -0.57
CA ALA A 129 15.23 -10.89 0.61
C ALA A 129 15.56 -11.64 1.92
N ALA A 130 15.09 -12.88 2.05
CA ALA A 130 15.40 -13.73 3.20
C ALA A 130 16.90 -14.08 3.26
N VAL A 131 17.49 -14.46 2.13
CA VAL A 131 18.93 -14.74 2.02
C VAL A 131 19.77 -13.50 2.29
N ALA A 132 19.38 -12.33 1.76
CA ALA A 132 20.05 -11.06 2.06
C ALA A 132 20.02 -10.75 3.56
N THR A 133 18.89 -11.01 4.22
CA THR A 133 18.74 -10.83 5.67
C THR A 133 19.63 -11.78 6.47
N PHE A 134 19.67 -13.06 6.09
CA PHE A 134 20.60 -14.02 6.69
C PHE A 134 22.07 -13.63 6.46
N GLY A 135 22.41 -13.18 5.24
CA GLY A 135 23.74 -12.69 4.91
C GLY A 135 24.18 -11.55 5.82
N ARG A 136 23.31 -10.57 6.06
CA ARG A 136 23.57 -9.47 7.01
C ARG A 136 23.82 -9.97 8.43
N HIS A 137 23.04 -10.94 8.89
CA HIS A 137 23.20 -11.54 10.21
C HIS A 137 24.59 -12.18 10.41
N ILE A 138 25.21 -12.70 9.35
CA ILE A 138 26.55 -13.31 9.39
C ILE A 138 27.68 -12.35 8.95
N GLY A 139 27.38 -11.05 8.76
CA GLY A 139 28.38 -10.01 8.46
C GLY A 139 28.60 -9.71 6.97
N ALA A 140 27.78 -10.24 6.06
CA ALA A 140 27.79 -9.81 4.66
C ALA A 140 27.03 -8.48 4.47
N ILE A 141 27.27 -7.80 3.35
CA ILE A 141 26.71 -6.47 3.01
C ILE A 141 25.86 -6.51 1.71
N PRO A 142 24.85 -7.41 1.62
CA PRO A 142 23.94 -7.42 0.48
C PRO A 142 23.05 -6.17 0.50
N GLY A 143 22.55 -5.76 -0.68
CA GLY A 143 21.56 -4.70 -0.77
C GLY A 143 20.24 -5.07 -0.10
N LYS A 144 19.36 -4.07 0.05
CA LYS A 144 18.07 -4.22 0.76
C LYS A 144 17.24 -5.38 0.21
N SER A 145 17.25 -5.56 -1.13
CA SER A 145 16.46 -6.58 -1.82
C SER A 145 14.97 -6.43 -1.54
N ASP A 146 14.50 -5.19 -1.41
CA ASP A 146 13.09 -4.89 -1.38
C ASP A 146 12.46 -5.09 -2.76
N PHE A 147 11.15 -5.28 -2.73
CA PHE A 147 10.36 -5.57 -3.92
C PHE A 147 8.90 -5.29 -3.65
N ASP A 148 8.22 -4.84 -4.70
CA ASP A 148 6.78 -4.83 -4.76
C ASP A 148 6.25 -6.23 -5.05
N LEU A 149 5.14 -6.56 -4.41
CA LEU A 149 4.44 -7.80 -4.61
C LEU A 149 2.94 -7.59 -4.63
N TYR A 150 2.23 -8.56 -5.19
CA TYR A 150 0.80 -8.64 -5.06
C TYR A 150 0.35 -10.05 -4.74
N VAL A 151 -0.84 -10.14 -4.15
CA VAL A 151 -1.59 -11.39 -4.03
C VAL A 151 -2.71 -11.43 -5.07
N ASN A 152 -3.03 -12.63 -5.55
CA ASN A 152 -4.12 -12.89 -6.52
C ASN A 152 -5.28 -13.70 -5.92
N ALA A 153 -5.30 -13.84 -4.60
CA ALA A 153 -6.39 -14.43 -3.83
C ALA A 153 -6.65 -13.55 -2.59
N PRO A 154 -7.91 -13.44 -2.12
CA PRO A 154 -8.23 -12.72 -0.89
C PRO A 154 -7.40 -13.20 0.30
N LEU A 155 -7.14 -12.30 1.24
CA LEU A 155 -6.48 -12.65 2.51
C LEU A 155 -7.49 -12.70 3.64
N GLU A 156 -7.34 -13.69 4.51
CA GLU A 156 -8.16 -13.86 5.70
C GLU A 156 -7.99 -12.67 6.65
N PRO A 157 -8.94 -12.39 7.55
CA PRO A 157 -8.80 -11.34 8.58
C PRO A 157 -7.49 -11.43 9.36
N GLY A 158 -7.04 -12.65 9.70
CA GLY A 158 -5.80 -12.89 10.44
C GLY A 158 -4.51 -12.51 9.70
N SER A 159 -4.58 -12.23 8.39
CA SER A 159 -3.44 -11.69 7.64
C SER A 159 -3.21 -10.20 7.91
N VAL A 160 -4.18 -9.46 8.45
CA VAL A 160 -4.01 -8.05 8.83
C VAL A 160 -3.38 -8.00 10.23
N LEU A 161 -2.10 -7.65 10.30
CA LEU A 161 -1.33 -7.65 11.54
C LEU A 161 -1.55 -6.37 12.34
N ALA A 162 -1.56 -5.22 11.65
CA ALA A 162 -1.76 -3.91 12.24
C ALA A 162 -2.31 -2.91 11.20
N VAL A 163 -2.99 -1.87 11.69
CA VAL A 163 -3.40 -0.71 10.89
C VAL A 163 -2.95 0.55 11.62
N HIS A 164 -1.89 1.18 11.11
CA HIS A 164 -1.33 2.41 11.70
C HIS A 164 -2.01 3.63 11.13
N MET A 165 -2.25 4.64 11.97
CA MET A 165 -2.98 5.84 11.60
C MET A 165 -2.10 7.08 11.62
N GLU A 166 -2.38 8.01 10.71
CA GLU A 166 -1.89 9.37 10.80
C GLU A 166 -2.11 9.97 12.21
N GLY A 167 -1.04 10.53 12.77
CA GLY A 167 -1.00 11.01 14.15
C GLY A 167 -0.41 10.02 15.16
N ASP A 168 -0.35 8.72 14.83
CA ASP A 168 0.34 7.73 15.67
C ASP A 168 1.85 7.86 15.54
N THR A 169 2.57 7.64 16.64
CA THR A 169 4.05 7.63 16.64
C THR A 169 4.61 6.55 15.72
N THR A 170 3.97 5.38 15.68
CA THR A 170 4.35 4.29 14.78
C THR A 170 4.21 4.68 13.32
N PHE A 171 3.10 5.33 12.93
CA PHE A 171 2.87 5.75 11.56
C PHE A 171 3.97 6.67 11.03
N ALA A 172 4.39 7.65 11.84
CA ALA A 172 5.49 8.56 11.48
C ALA A 172 6.87 7.88 11.43
N ALA A 173 7.02 6.72 12.07
CA ALA A 173 8.26 5.95 12.15
C ALA A 173 8.42 4.88 11.05
N ILE A 174 7.34 4.58 10.29
CA ILE A 174 7.36 3.58 9.21
C ILE A 174 8.43 3.93 8.18
N GLY A 175 9.27 2.95 7.84
CA GLY A 175 10.33 3.09 6.85
C GLY A 175 11.52 3.92 7.33
N LYS A 176 11.53 4.33 8.61
CA LYS A 176 12.61 5.08 9.26
C LYS A 176 13.22 4.29 10.42
N SER A 177 12.39 3.92 11.38
CA SER A 177 12.79 3.17 12.58
C SER A 177 11.79 2.07 12.96
N TYR A 178 10.67 1.98 12.24
CA TYR A 178 9.66 0.95 12.40
C TYR A 178 9.67 -0.01 11.18
N PRO A 179 9.58 -1.35 11.38
CA PRO A 179 9.43 -2.04 12.67
C PRO A 179 10.67 -1.91 13.55
N PRO A 180 10.58 -2.17 14.87
CA PRO A 180 11.72 -2.03 15.77
C PRO A 180 12.96 -2.80 15.26
N GLY A 181 14.08 -2.10 15.14
CA GLY A 181 15.31 -2.66 14.58
C GLY A 181 15.43 -2.53 13.05
N TYR A 182 14.47 -1.90 12.38
CA TYR A 182 14.59 -1.54 10.96
C TYR A 182 15.72 -0.55 10.74
N ILE A 183 16.55 -0.84 9.75
CA ILE A 183 17.61 0.02 9.24
C ILE A 183 17.49 -0.04 7.71
N ASP A 184 17.45 1.11 7.05
CA ASP A 184 17.55 1.14 5.59
C ASP A 184 19.00 0.88 5.18
N VAL A 185 19.27 -0.36 4.78
CA VAL A 185 20.62 -0.86 4.52
C VAL A 185 21.22 -0.37 3.20
N ASP A 186 20.45 0.31 2.35
CA ASP A 186 20.99 0.93 1.14
C ASP A 186 21.42 2.40 1.40
N THR A 187 20.98 3.00 2.51
CA THR A 187 21.43 4.35 2.90
C THR A 187 22.89 4.30 3.37
N GLY A 188 23.80 5.04 2.71
CA GLY A 188 25.24 5.05 3.06
C GLY A 188 25.98 3.80 2.62
N ARG A 189 25.33 2.87 1.91
CA ARG A 189 25.92 1.60 1.49
C ARG A 189 27.01 1.78 0.45
N TRP A 190 26.89 2.79 -0.43
CA TRP A 190 27.95 3.08 -1.39
C TRP A 190 29.23 3.47 -0.65
N LYS A 191 29.13 4.39 0.31
CA LYS A 191 30.22 4.70 1.23
C LYS A 191 30.78 3.51 1.99
N GLU A 192 29.94 2.60 2.49
CA GLU A 192 30.43 1.39 3.16
C GLU A 192 31.17 0.44 2.21
N LEU A 193 30.76 0.36 0.94
CA LEU A 193 31.37 -0.51 -0.07
C LEU A 193 32.65 0.07 -0.67
N THR A 194 32.72 1.38 -0.88
CA THR A 194 33.77 2.04 -1.67
C THR A 194 34.63 3.02 -0.87
N GLY A 195 34.13 3.52 0.26
CA GLY A 195 34.73 4.61 1.02
C GLY A 195 34.46 6.01 0.45
N GLU A 196 33.69 6.12 -0.63
CA GLU A 196 33.30 7.38 -1.28
C GLU A 196 31.97 7.88 -0.72
N ASP A 197 31.77 9.19 -0.61
CA ASP A 197 30.46 9.73 -0.21
C ASP A 197 29.39 9.47 -1.30
N ASP A 198 28.15 9.23 -0.85
CA ASP A 198 26.96 8.97 -1.70
C ASP A 198 26.52 10.20 -2.52
#